data_AF-A0AAD5E0M9-F1
#
_entry.id   AF-A0AAD5E0M9-F1
#
_cell.length_a   1.000
_cell.length_b   1.000
_cell.length_c   1.000
_cell.angle_alpha   90.00
_cell.angle_beta   90.00
_cell.angle_gamma   90.00
#
_symmetry.space_group_name_H-M   'P 1'
#
loop_
_entity.id
_entity.type
_entity.pdbx_description
1 polymer ?
#
loop_
_entity_poly.entity_id
_entity_poly.type
_entity_poly.pdbx_seq_one_letter_code
_entity_poly.pdbx_strand_id
1 'polypeptide(L)'
;MDHSIPLESFLDPCYNVILTRDCNGINCGTMFVRNSTWSFMFVTEVYMHNGDGIRDGPGDWPVHWGWYPEQAVVWKLSEQDRIRNKLKIVPQRVFNSYAGQVCDPGGTYREGDFMVHFAGPAGKSLFNEFWTKHRGGAANRSDPG
;
A
#
# COMPACT_ATOMS: atom_id res chain seq x y z
N MET A 1 -2.03 14.13 -7.19
CA MET A 1 -3.03 13.08 -6.91
C MET A 1 -4.24 13.38 -7.75
N ASP A 2 -4.77 12.37 -8.43
CA ASP A 2 -5.92 12.53 -9.30
C ASP A 2 -7.21 12.15 -8.57
N HIS A 3 -7.99 13.18 -8.22
CA HIS A 3 -9.28 13.04 -7.54
C HIS A 3 -10.41 12.62 -8.49
N SER A 4 -10.18 12.55 -9.80
CA SER A 4 -11.16 12.10 -10.79
C SER A 4 -11.24 10.58 -10.90
N ILE A 5 -10.24 9.84 -10.38
CA ILE A 5 -10.22 8.39 -10.41
C ILE A 5 -11.10 7.84 -9.27
N PRO A 6 -12.21 7.14 -9.58
CA PRO A 6 -13.10 6.57 -8.56
C PRO A 6 -12.47 5.32 -7.92
N LEU A 7 -12.79 5.04 -6.65
CA LEU A 7 -12.26 3.85 -5.96
C LEU A 7 -12.63 2.55 -6.68
N GLU A 8 -13.79 2.53 -7.32
CA GLU A 8 -14.34 1.45 -8.10
C GLU A 8 -13.43 1.02 -9.26
N SER A 9 -12.56 1.90 -9.76
CA SER A 9 -11.61 1.56 -10.83
C SER A 9 -10.58 0.51 -10.43
N PHE A 10 -10.38 0.30 -9.13
CA PHE A 10 -9.40 -0.65 -8.60
C PHE A 10 -10.04 -1.96 -8.14
N LEU A 11 -11.37 -2.02 -8.01
CA LEU A 11 -12.07 -3.16 -7.44
C LEU A 11 -12.13 -4.33 -8.42
N ASP A 12 -12.04 -5.54 -7.87
CA ASP A 12 -12.13 -6.78 -8.63
C ASP A 12 -12.98 -7.80 -7.87
N PRO A 13 -14.17 -8.18 -8.39
CA PRO A 13 -15.09 -9.08 -7.71
C PRO A 13 -14.55 -10.52 -7.57
N CYS A 14 -13.44 -10.87 -8.21
CA CYS A 14 -12.77 -12.17 -8.02
C CYS A 14 -11.89 -12.24 -6.76
N TYR A 15 -11.51 -11.09 -6.17
CA TYR A 15 -10.53 -11.04 -5.07
C TYR A 15 -11.06 -10.32 -3.83
N ASN A 16 -10.69 -10.81 -2.65
CA ASN A 16 -11.15 -10.25 -1.39
C ASN A 16 -10.25 -9.11 -0.89
N VAL A 17 -8.97 -9.15 -1.24
CA VAL A 17 -8.00 -8.11 -0.90
C VAL A 17 -7.20 -7.75 -2.13
N ILE A 18 -7.00 -6.46 -2.35
CA ILE A 18 -6.17 -5.92 -3.44
C ILE A 18 -5.10 -5.04 -2.80
N LEU A 19 -3.84 -5.33 -3.10
CA LEU A 19 -2.69 -4.63 -2.55
C LEU A 19 -1.62 -4.45 -3.64
N THR A 20 -0.60 -3.68 -3.33
CA THR A 20 0.47 -3.36 -4.29
C THR A 20 1.74 -4.16 -4.05
N ARG A 21 2.59 -4.27 -5.07
CA ARG A 21 3.96 -4.78 -4.96
C ARG A 21 4.98 -3.66 -5.13
N ASP A 22 5.94 -3.63 -4.23
CA ASP A 22 7.12 -2.76 -4.24
C ASP A 22 8.41 -3.61 -4.23
N CYS A 23 9.55 -2.97 -3.93
CA CYS A 23 10.85 -3.61 -3.79
C CYS A 23 10.97 -4.55 -2.58
N ASN A 24 10.03 -4.51 -1.63
CA ASN A 24 9.91 -5.44 -0.50
C ASN A 24 8.95 -6.60 -0.83
N GLY A 25 8.44 -6.68 -2.06
CA GLY A 25 7.59 -7.78 -2.55
C GLY A 25 6.09 -7.50 -2.45
N ILE A 26 5.61 -6.95 -1.33
CA ILE A 26 4.28 -6.36 -1.19
C ILE A 26 4.35 -5.07 -0.41
N ASN A 27 3.41 -4.17 -0.66
CA ASN A 27 3.20 -2.96 0.12
C ASN A 27 1.76 -2.90 0.63
N CYS A 28 1.59 -2.95 1.95
CA CYS A 28 0.29 -2.90 2.62
C CYS A 28 -0.10 -1.48 3.07
N GLY A 29 0.67 -0.45 2.71
CA GLY A 29 0.38 0.95 3.09
C GLY A 29 -0.96 1.46 2.54
N THR A 30 -1.37 0.95 1.39
CA THR A 30 -2.72 1.14 0.84
C THR A 30 -3.25 -0.21 0.38
N MET A 31 -4.48 -0.55 0.76
CA MET A 31 -5.15 -1.79 0.37
C MET A 31 -6.65 -1.58 0.21
N PHE A 32 -7.27 -2.39 -0.65
CA PHE A 32 -8.72 -2.52 -0.74
C PHE A 32 -9.13 -3.86 -0.14
N VAL A 33 -10.03 -3.84 0.85
CA VAL A 33 -10.52 -5.05 1.53
C VAL A 33 -12.02 -5.14 1.34
N ARG A 34 -12.49 -6.20 0.67
CA ARG A 34 -13.92 -6.45 0.51
C ARG A 34 -14.56 -6.78 1.85
N ASN A 35 -15.72 -6.21 2.14
CA ASN A 35 -16.54 -6.67 3.25
C ASN A 35 -17.06 -8.09 2.99
N SER A 36 -16.53 -9.09 3.71
CA SER A 36 -16.94 -10.49 3.61
C SER A 36 -16.46 -11.26 4.84
N THR A 37 -17.08 -12.40 5.12
CA THR A 37 -16.62 -13.33 6.16
C THR A 37 -15.17 -13.74 5.94
N TRP A 38 -14.77 -13.99 4.69
CA TRP A 38 -13.39 -14.36 4.38
C TRP A 38 -12.41 -13.25 4.78
N SER A 39 -12.69 -12.00 4.41
CA SER A 39 -11.81 -10.87 4.74
C SER A 39 -11.73 -10.60 6.23
N PHE A 40 -12.83 -10.76 6.95
CA PHE A 40 -12.85 -10.66 8.42
C PHE A 40 -11.93 -11.70 9.06
N MET A 41 -12.02 -12.95 8.61
CA MET A 41 -11.14 -14.03 9.09
C MET A 41 -9.68 -13.76 8.74
N PHE A 42 -9.39 -13.28 7.52
CA PHE A 42 -8.04 -12.91 7.09
C PHE A 42 -7.44 -11.80 7.96
N VAL A 43 -8.16 -10.70 8.19
CA VAL A 43 -7.66 -9.59 9.03
C VAL A 43 -7.48 -10.02 10.47
N THR A 44 -8.38 -10.87 10.98
CA THR A 44 -8.25 -11.47 12.32
C THR A 44 -6.98 -12.31 12.40
N GLU A 45 -6.72 -13.17 11.42
CA GLU A 45 -5.51 -13.97 11.37
C GLU A 45 -4.25 -13.09 11.29
N VAL A 46 -4.27 -12.03 10.46
CA VAL A 46 -3.17 -11.05 10.41
C VAL A 46 -2.90 -10.47 11.78
N TYR A 47 -3.94 -10.01 12.48
CA TYR A 47 -3.85 -9.43 13.82
C TYR A 47 -3.33 -10.42 14.86
N MET A 48 -3.82 -11.68 14.85
CA MET A 48 -3.40 -12.71 15.82
C MET A 48 -1.94 -13.11 15.65
N HIS A 49 -1.41 -13.03 14.43
CA HIS A 49 0.00 -13.29 14.18
C HIS A 49 0.89 -12.07 14.47
N ASN A 50 0.36 -10.85 14.45
CA ASN A 50 1.09 -9.58 14.67
C ASN A 50 1.65 -9.36 16.11
N GLY A 51 1.69 -10.39 16.96
CA GLY A 51 2.18 -10.33 18.35
C GLY A 51 3.67 -10.67 18.52
N ASP A 52 4.15 -10.70 19.77
CA ASP A 52 5.56 -10.88 20.16
C ASP A 52 6.28 -12.11 19.53
N GLY A 53 5.53 -13.09 19.03
CA GLY A 53 6.06 -14.27 18.31
C GLY A 53 6.58 -14.02 16.89
N ILE A 54 6.44 -12.80 16.33
CA ILE A 54 7.03 -12.44 15.02
C ILE A 54 8.45 -11.88 15.14
N ARG A 55 8.83 -11.34 16.30
CA ARG A 55 10.24 -10.97 16.53
C ARG A 55 11.18 -12.17 16.38
N ASP A 56 10.65 -13.37 16.67
CA ASP A 56 11.31 -14.67 16.54
C ASP A 56 10.65 -15.56 15.47
N GLY A 57 10.04 -14.96 14.43
CA GLY A 57 9.37 -15.70 13.36
C GLY A 57 10.22 -16.87 12.82
N PRO A 58 9.63 -17.97 12.31
CA PRO A 58 10.39 -19.14 11.87
C PRO A 58 11.56 -18.68 10.98
N GLY A 59 12.77 -19.16 11.24
CA GLY A 59 14.06 -18.52 10.90
C GLY A 59 14.34 -18.12 9.44
N ASP A 60 13.36 -18.28 8.54
CA ASP A 60 13.35 -17.90 7.14
C ASP A 60 12.71 -16.51 6.88
N TRP A 61 12.29 -15.77 7.90
CA TRP A 61 11.71 -14.43 7.72
C TRP A 61 12.83 -13.43 7.36
N PRO A 62 12.70 -12.64 6.29
CA PRO A 62 13.74 -11.67 5.98
C PRO A 62 13.86 -10.62 7.11
N VAL A 63 15.08 -10.32 7.52
CA VAL A 63 15.38 -9.56 8.76
C VAL A 63 14.72 -8.16 8.81
N HIS A 64 14.38 -7.56 7.67
CA HIS A 64 13.75 -6.24 7.59
C HIS A 64 12.24 -6.23 7.91
N TRP A 65 11.60 -7.40 8.01
CA TRP A 65 10.16 -7.51 8.25
C TRP A 65 9.75 -7.27 9.70
N GLY A 66 10.68 -7.28 10.65
CA GLY A 66 10.43 -6.85 12.02
C GLY A 66 10.06 -5.36 12.15
N TRP A 67 10.27 -4.56 11.10
CA TRP A 67 9.93 -3.13 11.06
C TRP A 67 8.51 -2.89 10.54
N TYR A 68 7.88 -3.91 9.93
CA TYR A 68 6.55 -3.85 9.31
C TYR A 68 5.77 -5.14 9.59
N PRO A 69 5.46 -5.44 10.86
CA PRO A 69 5.06 -6.78 11.27
C PRO A 69 3.73 -7.21 10.62
N GLU A 70 2.78 -6.30 10.37
CA GLU A 70 1.54 -6.61 9.66
C GLU A 70 1.79 -6.98 8.20
N GLN A 71 2.66 -6.24 7.51
CA GLN A 71 3.01 -6.51 6.12
C GLN A 71 3.72 -7.87 6.00
N ALA A 72 4.57 -8.20 6.98
CA ALA A 72 5.27 -9.49 7.05
C ALA A 72 4.29 -10.66 7.17
N VAL A 73 3.28 -10.49 8.03
CA VAL A 73 2.23 -11.49 8.21
C VAL A 73 1.48 -11.69 6.90
N VAL A 74 1.06 -10.61 6.25
CA VAL A 74 0.32 -10.69 4.98
C VAL A 74 1.15 -11.42 3.92
N TRP A 75 2.46 -11.10 3.80
CA TRP A 75 3.37 -11.80 2.90
C TRP A 75 3.40 -13.29 3.22
N LYS A 76 3.63 -13.66 4.48
CA LYS A 76 3.74 -15.07 4.89
C LYS A 76 2.44 -15.83 4.67
N LEU A 77 1.29 -15.24 5.01
CA LEU A 77 -0.02 -15.82 4.76
C LEU A 77 -0.27 -16.00 3.26
N SER A 78 0.22 -15.09 2.41
CA SER A 78 0.08 -15.19 0.95
C SER A 78 0.81 -16.38 0.32
N GLU A 79 1.70 -17.05 1.05
CA GLU A 79 2.32 -18.31 0.62
C GLU A 79 1.35 -19.51 0.72
N GLN A 80 0.21 -19.34 1.36
CA GLN A 80 -0.82 -20.37 1.46
C GLN A 80 -1.85 -20.20 0.34
N ASP A 81 -2.18 -21.27 -0.39
CA ASP A 81 -3.13 -21.24 -1.51
C ASP A 81 -4.49 -20.64 -1.13
N ARG A 82 -4.98 -20.94 0.08
CA ARG A 82 -6.25 -20.40 0.61
C ARG A 82 -6.27 -18.86 0.72
N ILE A 83 -5.09 -18.24 0.87
CA ILE A 83 -4.91 -16.79 0.93
C ILE A 83 -4.56 -16.26 -0.45
N ARG A 84 -3.54 -16.82 -1.10
CA ARG A 84 -3.06 -16.37 -2.41
C ARG A 84 -4.18 -16.23 -3.43
N ASN A 85 -5.08 -17.22 -3.49
CA ASN A 85 -6.19 -17.25 -4.45
C ASN A 85 -7.27 -16.18 -4.19
N LYS A 86 -7.14 -15.42 -3.10
CA LYS A 86 -8.05 -14.34 -2.69
C LYS A 86 -7.38 -12.97 -2.66
N LEU A 87 -6.07 -12.91 -2.92
CA LEU A 87 -5.30 -11.67 -3.05
C LEU A 87 -5.09 -11.32 -4.53
N LYS A 88 -5.26 -10.03 -4.86
CA LYS A 88 -4.77 -9.45 -6.11
C LYS A 88 -3.60 -8.52 -5.79
N ILE A 89 -2.46 -8.78 -6.40
CA ILE A 89 -1.27 -7.94 -6.25
C ILE A 89 -1.09 -7.16 -7.56
N VAL A 90 -1.12 -5.83 -7.47
CA VAL A 90 -0.99 -4.92 -8.61
C VAL A 90 0.31 -4.11 -8.52
N PRO A 91 0.77 -3.48 -9.61
CA PRO A 91 1.95 -2.60 -9.56
C PRO A 91 1.77 -1.45 -8.55
N GLN A 92 2.84 -1.06 -7.87
CA GLN A 92 2.85 0.02 -6.85
C GLN A 92 2.12 1.30 -7.30
N ARG A 93 2.34 1.71 -8.55
CA ARG A 93 1.83 2.97 -9.10
C ARG A 93 0.30 2.97 -9.37
N VAL A 94 -0.38 1.84 -9.23
CA VAL A 94 -1.83 1.77 -9.49
C VAL A 94 -2.61 2.61 -8.46
N PHE A 95 -2.27 2.50 -7.17
CA PHE A 95 -2.94 3.28 -6.12
C PHE A 95 -2.05 3.60 -4.91
N ASN A 96 -0.74 3.34 -4.99
CA ASN A 96 0.18 3.47 -3.84
C ASN A 96 1.53 4.07 -4.25
N SER A 97 1.54 5.01 -5.21
CA SER A 97 2.77 5.52 -5.82
C SER A 97 3.69 6.17 -4.80
N TYR A 98 4.99 5.88 -4.83
CA TYR A 98 5.94 6.50 -3.90
C TYR A 98 6.25 7.96 -4.24
N ALA A 99 6.54 8.74 -3.20
CA ALA A 99 7.08 10.09 -3.34
C ALA A 99 8.56 10.16 -3.79
N GLY A 100 9.20 9.02 -4.09
CA GLY A 100 10.59 8.96 -4.56
C GLY A 100 11.41 7.83 -3.93
N GLN A 101 11.05 6.56 -4.22
CA GLN A 101 11.72 5.39 -3.64
C GLN A 101 12.75 4.81 -4.62
N VAL A 102 14.03 4.83 -4.24
CA VAL A 102 15.14 4.40 -5.12
C VAL A 102 15.04 2.92 -5.51
N CYS A 103 14.59 2.06 -4.60
CA CYS A 103 14.48 0.62 -4.85
C CYS A 103 13.31 0.22 -5.77
N ASP A 104 12.37 1.14 -6.03
CA ASP A 104 11.26 0.94 -6.96
C ASP A 104 11.01 2.20 -7.82
N PRO A 105 11.89 2.47 -8.81
CA PRO A 105 11.72 3.62 -9.70
C PRO A 105 10.41 3.55 -10.51
N GLY A 106 9.93 2.34 -10.81
CA GLY A 106 8.69 2.11 -11.56
C GLY A 106 7.43 2.48 -10.77
N GLY A 107 7.50 2.35 -9.44
CA GLY A 107 6.46 2.73 -8.49
C GLY A 107 6.43 4.20 -8.08
N THR A 108 7.32 5.03 -8.61
CA THR A 108 7.38 6.47 -8.27
C THR A 108 6.22 7.24 -8.91
N TYR A 109 5.65 8.17 -8.14
CA TYR A 109 4.53 9.02 -8.53
C TYR A 109 4.77 9.78 -9.84
N ARG A 110 3.70 9.87 -10.63
CA ARG A 110 3.58 10.73 -11.80
C ARG A 110 2.26 11.51 -11.73
N GLU A 111 2.21 12.65 -12.40
CA GLU A 111 0.96 13.39 -12.51
C GLU A 111 -0.11 12.53 -13.18
N GLY A 112 -1.31 12.55 -12.60
CA GLY A 112 -2.42 11.67 -12.96
C GLY A 112 -2.51 10.38 -12.12
N ASP A 113 -1.52 10.06 -11.29
CA ASP A 113 -1.65 8.93 -10.37
C ASP A 113 -2.65 9.23 -9.24
N PHE A 114 -3.33 8.17 -8.79
CA PHE A 114 -4.38 8.24 -7.77
C PHE A 114 -3.90 8.83 -6.43
N MET A 115 -2.82 8.28 -5.86
CA MET A 115 -2.35 8.62 -4.52
C MET A 115 -0.83 8.64 -4.44
N VAL A 116 -0.29 9.47 -3.55
CA VAL A 116 1.13 9.48 -3.17
C VAL A 116 1.32 8.88 -1.78
N HIS A 117 2.17 7.87 -1.67
CA HIS A 117 2.60 7.24 -0.44
C HIS A 117 3.97 7.78 -0.01
N PHE A 118 3.98 8.55 1.07
CA PHE A 118 5.16 9.09 1.72
C PHE A 118 5.74 8.11 2.74
N ALA A 119 6.18 6.94 2.26
CA ALA A 119 6.64 5.85 3.11
C ALA A 119 7.98 6.13 3.81
N GLY A 120 8.18 5.50 4.98
CA GLY A 120 9.46 5.46 5.68
C GLY A 120 9.84 6.74 6.44
N PRO A 121 11.03 6.77 7.06
CA PRO A 121 11.43 7.84 7.98
C PRO A 121 11.48 9.24 7.36
N ALA A 122 11.79 9.34 6.06
CA ALA A 122 11.82 10.60 5.31
C ALA A 122 10.42 11.07 4.87
N GLY A 123 9.37 10.27 5.09
CA GLY A 123 8.02 10.51 4.58
C GLY A 123 7.47 11.90 4.90
N LYS A 124 7.64 12.37 6.14
CA LYS A 124 7.19 13.73 6.53
C LYS A 124 7.90 14.84 5.75
N SER A 125 9.20 14.70 5.49
CA SER A 125 9.96 15.67 4.71
C SER A 125 9.48 15.68 3.25
N LEU A 126 9.35 14.50 2.65
CA LEU A 126 8.85 14.34 1.28
C LEU A 126 7.42 14.86 1.13
N PHE A 127 6.56 14.66 2.13
CA PHE A 127 5.22 15.23 2.15
C PHE A 127 5.26 16.75 2.12
N ASN A 128 6.07 17.39 2.97
CA ASN A 128 6.18 18.84 3.01
C ASN A 128 6.72 19.43 1.69
N GLU A 129 7.73 18.79 1.10
CA GLU A 129 8.27 19.18 -0.21
C GLU A 129 7.22 19.06 -1.30
N PHE A 130 6.57 17.89 -1.39
CA PHE A 130 5.49 17.65 -2.33
C PHE A 130 4.38 18.68 -2.15
N TRP A 131 3.91 18.90 -0.93
CA TRP A 131 2.82 19.83 -0.65
C TRP A 131 3.18 21.27 -1.01
N THR A 132 4.42 21.70 -0.75
CA THR A 132 4.90 23.05 -1.10
C THR A 132 4.92 23.25 -2.62
N LYS A 133 5.42 22.27 -3.37
CA LYS A 133 5.47 22.30 -4.83
C LYS A 133 4.07 22.41 -5.47
N HIS A 134 3.08 21.73 -4.90
CA HIS A 134 1.73 21.66 -5.49
C HIS A 134 0.74 22.70 -4.92
N ARG A 135 1.05 23.35 -3.78
CA ARG A 135 0.25 24.48 -3.24
C ARG A 135 0.28 25.72 -4.14
N GLY A 136 1.37 25.95 -4.87
CA GLY A 136 1.50 27.10 -5.78
C GLY A 136 0.47 27.12 -6.92
N GLY A 137 -0.18 25.99 -7.23
CA GLY A 137 -1.21 25.89 -8.28
C GLY A 137 -2.64 26.21 -7.82
N ALA A 138 -2.92 26.21 -6.51
CA ALA A 138 -4.28 26.42 -6.00
C ALA A 138 -4.63 27.91 -5.80
N ALA A 139 -3.62 28.80 -5.68
CA ALA A 139 -3.83 30.24 -5.50
C ALA A 139 -4.29 30.98 -6.78
N ASN A 140 -4.27 30.32 -7.95
CA ASN A 140 -4.64 30.91 -9.24
C ASN A 140 -6.00 30.45 -9.81
N ARG A 141 -6.83 29.77 -9.02
CA ARG A 141 -8.24 29.56 -9.39
C ARG A 141 -9.07 30.66 -8.75
N SER A 142 -8.99 31.87 -9.32
CA SER A 142 -10.00 32.90 -9.10
C SER A 142 -11.31 32.43 -9.71
N ASP A 143 -12.36 32.35 -8.88
CA ASP A 143 -13.73 32.15 -9.33
C ASP A 143 -14.09 33.12 -10.47
N PRO A 144 -14.72 32.67 -11.57
CA PRO A 144 -15.37 33.59 -12.48
C PRO A 144 -16.61 34.14 -11.77
N GLY A 145 -16.57 35.45 -11.49
CA GLY A 145 -17.75 36.22 -11.08
C GLY A 145 -18.79 36.37 -12.18
#